data_AF-A0A8K0FX51-F1
#
_entry.id   AF-A0A8K0FX51-F1
#
_cell.length_a   1.000
_cell.length_b   1.000
_cell.length_c   1.000
_cell.angle_alpha   90.00
_cell.angle_beta   90.00
_cell.angle_gamma   90.00
#
_symmetry.space_group_name_H-M   'P 1'
#
loop_
_entity.id
_entity.type
_entity.pdbx_description
1 polymer ?
#
loop_
_entity_poly.entity_id
_entity_poly.type
_entity_poly.pdbx_seq_one_letter_code
_entity_poly.pdbx_strand_id
1 'polypeptide(L)'
;MTETAKDVCGTVTEVINKKQTTWWTNEVKLAMKEKKVAWLKYLKDQTEEAYEIHKTNKDNGPSNTWQTVKIGIEQIELEQVNQIKYLGSWITEDGKVEAQLDDRVPATTKLYFSLNRQIFNKKKLYTRTKTRMFNVLYVSARKRGRLVRTREQEHRQAR
;
A
#
# COMPACT_ATOMS: atom_id res chain seq x y z
N MET A 1 -30.83 -32.46 25.40
CA MET A 1 -29.45 -32.06 25.80
C MET A 1 -29.11 -30.61 25.43
N THR A 2 -30.05 -29.79 24.96
CA THR A 2 -29.79 -28.39 24.56
C THR A 2 -30.28 -27.35 25.58
N GLU A 3 -31.04 -27.76 26.59
CA GLU A 3 -31.55 -26.89 27.65
C GLU A 3 -30.49 -26.61 28.71
N THR A 4 -29.75 -27.63 29.15
CA THR A 4 -28.70 -27.51 30.18
C THR A 4 -27.56 -26.59 29.76
N ALA A 5 -27.23 -26.55 28.47
CA ALA A 5 -26.16 -25.69 27.95
C ALA A 5 -26.57 -24.20 27.93
N LYS A 6 -27.87 -23.90 27.78
CA LYS A 6 -28.37 -22.51 27.80
C LYS A 6 -28.40 -21.93 29.20
N ASP A 7 -28.70 -22.74 30.22
CA ASP A 7 -28.70 -22.30 31.62
C ASP A 7 -27.29 -22.01 32.15
N VAL A 8 -26.27 -22.74 31.69
CA VAL A 8 -24.87 -22.54 32.14
C VAL A 8 -24.21 -21.37 31.42
N CYS A 9 -24.45 -21.18 30.12
CA CYS A 9 -23.71 -20.22 29.29
C CYS A 9 -24.44 -18.89 29.08
N GLY A 10 -25.72 -18.79 29.45
CA GLY A 10 -26.57 -17.63 29.14
C GLY A 10 -26.83 -17.44 27.64
N THR A 11 -27.74 -16.52 27.31
CA THR A 11 -27.96 -16.10 25.92
C THR A 11 -27.20 -14.81 25.65
N VAL A 12 -26.19 -14.89 24.77
CA VAL A 12 -25.52 -13.70 24.25
C VAL A 12 -26.46 -13.00 23.28
N THR A 13 -27.04 -11.87 23.69
CA THR A 13 -27.64 -10.94 22.74
C THR A 13 -26.49 -10.24 22.03
N GLU A 14 -26.16 -10.67 20.81
CA GLU A 14 -25.31 -9.88 19.93
C GLU A 14 -26.04 -8.55 19.68
N VAL A 15 -25.69 -7.52 20.45
CA VAL A 15 -25.92 -6.15 20.01
C VAL A 15 -24.99 -5.97 18.83
N ILE A 16 -25.46 -6.32 17.64
CA ILE A 16 -24.78 -6.01 16.39
C ILE A 16 -24.70 -4.48 16.37
N ASN A 17 -23.59 -3.97 16.86
CA ASN A 17 -23.26 -2.56 16.79
C ASN A 17 -23.20 -2.25 15.30
N LYS A 18 -24.30 -1.74 14.74
CA LYS A 18 -24.36 -1.29 13.36
C LYS A 18 -23.45 -0.08 13.29
N LYS A 19 -22.16 -0.31 13.08
CA LYS A 19 -21.17 0.72 12.75
C LYS A 19 -21.55 1.25 11.37
N GLN A 20 -22.63 2.01 11.28
CA GLN A 20 -22.96 2.77 10.09
C GLN A 20 -22.01 3.95 10.08
N THR A 21 -20.91 3.79 9.35
CA THR A 21 -20.06 4.91 8.99
C THR A 21 -20.89 5.87 8.15
N THR A 22 -20.71 7.17 8.36
CA THR A 22 -21.51 8.25 7.75
C THR A 22 -21.53 8.21 6.22
N TRP A 23 -20.50 7.63 5.61
CA TRP A 23 -20.40 7.45 4.16
C TRP A 23 -21.17 6.23 3.60
N TRP A 24 -21.75 5.37 4.46
CA TRP A 24 -22.51 4.18 4.08
C TRP A 24 -24.00 4.50 3.82
N THR A 25 -24.24 5.36 2.82
CA THR A 25 -25.58 5.84 2.45
C THR A 25 -26.44 4.75 1.80
N ASN A 26 -27.76 4.97 1.75
CA ASN A 26 -28.69 4.01 1.12
C ASN A 26 -28.43 3.84 -0.38
N GLU A 27 -27.93 4.88 -1.03
CA GLU A 27 -27.51 4.86 -2.45
C GLU A 27 -26.34 3.89 -2.67
N VAL A 28 -25.30 3.95 -1.82
CA VAL A 28 -24.15 3.04 -1.88
C VAL A 28 -24.57 1.58 -1.68
N LYS A 29 -25.52 1.33 -0.76
CA LYS A 29 -26.06 -0.02 -0.52
C LYS A 29 -26.82 -0.56 -1.74
N LEU A 30 -27.61 0.29 -2.39
CA LEU A 30 -28.39 -0.07 -3.57
C LEU A 30 -27.48 -0.39 -4.75
N ALA A 31 -26.48 0.47 -5.02
CA ALA A 31 -25.47 0.23 -6.05
C ALA A 31 -24.65 -1.06 -5.79
N MET A 32 -24.29 -1.35 -4.54
CA MET A 32 -23.62 -2.62 -4.20
C MET A 32 -24.51 -3.84 -4.44
N LYS A 33 -25.81 -3.73 -4.13
CA LYS A 33 -26.78 -4.80 -4.36
C LYS A 33 -26.94 -5.08 -5.86
N GLU A 34 -27.05 -4.03 -6.68
CA GLU A 34 -27.13 -4.14 -8.13
C GLU A 34 -25.88 -4.79 -8.74
N LYS A 35 -24.68 -4.36 -8.30
CA LYS A 35 -23.41 -5.00 -8.68
C LYS A 35 -23.40 -6.50 -8.38
N LYS A 36 -23.84 -6.88 -7.18
CA LYS A 36 -23.90 -8.28 -6.75
C LYS A 36 -24.88 -9.08 -7.59
N VAL A 37 -26.05 -8.52 -7.90
CA VAL A 37 -27.06 -9.18 -8.75
C VAL A 37 -26.55 -9.37 -10.18
N ALA A 38 -25.92 -8.35 -10.77
CA ALA A 38 -25.33 -8.43 -12.10
C ALA A 38 -24.23 -9.50 -12.19
N TRP A 39 -23.36 -9.57 -11.17
CA TRP A 39 -22.33 -10.61 -11.07
C TRP A 39 -22.92 -12.02 -10.96
N LEU A 40 -23.93 -12.21 -10.11
CA LEU A 40 -24.60 -13.51 -9.95
C LEU A 40 -25.34 -13.93 -11.23
N LYS A 41 -25.91 -12.97 -11.97
CA LYS A 41 -26.54 -13.23 -13.27
C LYS A 41 -25.52 -13.69 -14.31
N TYR A 42 -24.38 -13.01 -14.42
CA TYR A 42 -23.28 -13.44 -15.30
C TYR A 42 -22.75 -14.82 -14.93
N LEU A 43 -22.54 -15.11 -13.63
CA LEU A 43 -22.08 -16.42 -13.19
C LEU A 43 -23.06 -17.56 -13.52
N LYS A 44 -24.37 -17.27 -13.55
CA LYS A 44 -25.40 -18.25 -13.84
C LYS A 44 -25.60 -18.47 -15.34
N ASP A 45 -25.64 -17.37 -16.11
CA ASP A 45 -26.05 -17.41 -17.51
C ASP A 45 -24.85 -17.49 -18.47
N GLN A 46 -23.64 -17.05 -18.06
CA GLN A 46 -22.41 -16.98 -18.86
C GLN A 46 -22.58 -16.35 -20.26
N THR A 47 -23.53 -15.42 -20.41
CA THR A 47 -23.80 -14.72 -21.66
C THR A 47 -23.00 -13.41 -21.77
N GLU A 48 -22.67 -13.02 -22.99
CA GLU A 48 -21.94 -11.77 -23.28
C GLU A 48 -22.73 -10.52 -22.82
N GLU A 49 -24.06 -10.56 -22.94
CA GLU A 49 -24.94 -9.48 -22.49
C GLU A 49 -24.90 -9.30 -20.96
N ALA A 50 -24.86 -10.39 -20.21
CA ALA A 50 -24.72 -10.34 -18.75
C ALA A 50 -23.33 -9.84 -18.34
N TYR A 51 -22.29 -10.10 -19.13
CA TYR A 51 -20.95 -9.59 -18.92
C TYR A 51 -20.86 -8.09 -19.14
N GLU A 52 -21.43 -7.56 -20.23
CA GLU A 52 -21.44 -6.11 -20.50
C GLU A 52 -22.24 -5.32 -19.44
N ILE A 53 -23.34 -5.89 -18.93
CA ILE A 53 -24.08 -5.31 -17.78
C ILE A 53 -23.23 -5.34 -16.50
N HIS A 54 -22.47 -6.42 -16.26
CA HIS A 54 -21.57 -6.48 -15.11
C HIS A 54 -20.44 -5.45 -15.21
N LYS A 55 -19.83 -5.32 -16.40
CA LYS A 55 -18.74 -4.40 -16.71
C LYS A 55 -19.15 -2.94 -16.57
N THR A 56 -20.28 -2.56 -17.17
CA THR A 56 -20.84 -1.20 -17.02
C THR A 56 -21.15 -0.89 -15.55
N ASN A 57 -21.74 -1.81 -14.79
CA ASN A 57 -21.97 -1.60 -13.36
C ASN A 57 -20.68 -1.51 -12.55
N LYS A 58 -19.64 -2.29 -12.90
CA LYS A 58 -18.32 -2.23 -12.26
C LYS A 58 -17.72 -0.83 -12.39
N ASP A 59 -17.77 -0.26 -13.60
CA ASP A 59 -17.23 1.06 -13.95
C ASP A 59 -18.09 2.21 -13.38
N ASN A 60 -19.42 2.06 -13.35
CA ASN A 60 -20.38 3.01 -12.78
C ASN A 60 -20.52 2.94 -11.25
N GLY A 61 -19.55 2.33 -10.54
CA GLY A 61 -19.52 2.44 -9.08
C GLY A 61 -19.48 3.90 -8.64
N PRO A 62 -19.89 4.23 -7.40
CA PRO A 62 -19.60 5.55 -6.86
C PRO A 62 -18.11 5.76 -6.97
N SER A 63 -17.71 6.61 -7.91
CA SER A 63 -16.32 6.95 -8.13
C SER A 63 -15.83 7.47 -6.79
N ASN A 64 -14.78 6.86 -6.25
CA ASN A 64 -14.03 7.46 -5.16
C ASN A 64 -13.28 8.65 -5.76
N THR A 65 -14.01 9.67 -6.19
CA THR A 65 -13.41 10.95 -6.55
C THR A 65 -12.77 11.43 -5.26
N TRP A 66 -11.44 11.38 -5.22
CA TRP A 66 -10.65 11.97 -4.17
C TRP A 66 -11.01 13.45 -4.16
N GLN A 67 -11.94 13.84 -3.28
CA GLN A 67 -12.24 15.25 -3.08
C GLN A 67 -10.96 15.89 -2.55
N THR A 68 -10.52 16.97 -3.17
CA THR A 68 -9.37 17.75 -2.73
C THR A 68 -9.72 18.38 -1.38
N VAL A 69 -9.43 17.67 -0.29
CA VAL A 69 -9.70 18.15 1.07
C VAL A 69 -8.64 19.18 1.40
N LYS A 70 -9.06 20.42 1.62
CA LYS A 70 -8.21 21.46 2.20
C LYS A 70 -8.04 21.15 3.69
N ILE A 71 -6.90 20.59 4.06
CA ILE A 71 -6.58 20.24 5.46
C ILE A 71 -5.80 21.41 6.07
N GLY A 72 -6.23 21.89 7.23
CA GLY A 72 -5.53 22.92 7.98
C GLY A 72 -5.57 22.68 9.47
N ILE A 73 -4.51 23.07 10.18
CA ILE A 73 -4.42 23.06 11.63
C ILE A 73 -4.45 24.52 12.08
N GLU A 74 -5.36 24.88 12.99
CA GLU A 74 -5.40 26.20 13.64
C GLU A 74 -5.22 27.38 12.66
N GLN A 75 -5.91 27.32 11.51
CA GLN A 75 -5.94 28.32 10.41
C GLN A 75 -4.76 28.32 9.42
N ILE A 76 -3.80 27.40 9.54
CA ILE A 76 -2.74 27.22 8.53
C ILE A 76 -3.19 26.19 7.50
N GLU A 77 -3.41 26.61 6.25
CA GLU A 77 -3.65 25.71 5.13
C GLU A 77 -2.37 24.91 4.83
N LEU A 78 -2.44 23.57 4.89
CA LEU A 78 -1.32 22.71 4.54
C LEU A 78 -1.25 22.54 3.02
N GLU A 79 -0.07 22.75 2.45
CA GLU A 79 0.17 22.49 1.03
C GLU A 79 0.03 20.99 0.75
N GLN A 80 -0.84 20.65 -0.19
CA GLN A 80 -0.96 19.28 -0.67
C GLN A 80 0.14 19.00 -1.69
N VAL A 81 1.10 18.16 -1.30
CA VAL A 81 2.28 17.83 -2.13
C VAL A 81 2.23 16.37 -2.55
N ASN A 82 2.47 16.10 -3.84
CA ASN A 82 2.44 14.76 -4.43
C ASN A 82 3.58 13.85 -3.95
N GLN A 83 4.70 14.45 -3.53
CA GLN A 83 5.88 13.76 -3.03
C GLN A 83 6.56 14.55 -1.91
N ILE A 84 6.88 13.88 -0.81
CA ILE A 84 7.60 14.48 0.33
C ILE A 84 8.76 13.59 0.76
N LYS A 85 9.90 14.20 1.10
CA LYS A 85 11.03 13.49 1.68
C LYS A 85 10.90 13.50 3.20
N TYR A 86 10.74 12.33 3.80
CA TYR A 86 10.65 12.16 5.25
C TYR A 86 11.65 11.13 5.74
N LEU A 87 12.52 11.53 6.67
CA LEU A 87 13.56 10.67 7.29
C LEU A 87 14.42 9.91 6.26
N GLY A 88 14.70 10.52 5.09
CA GLY A 88 15.49 9.91 4.03
C GLY A 88 14.75 8.90 3.15
N SER A 89 13.43 8.84 3.25
CA SER A 89 12.53 8.11 2.36
C SER A 89 11.61 9.07 1.63
N TRP A 90 11.27 8.74 0.38
CA TRP A 90 10.28 9.47 -0.38
C TRP A 90 8.92 8.84 -0.11
N ILE A 91 7.96 9.67 0.27
CA ILE A 91 6.56 9.32 0.41
C ILE A 91 5.87 9.96 -0.79
N THR A 92 5.39 9.13 -1.71
CA THR A 92 4.67 9.55 -2.92
C THR A 92 3.21 9.14 -2.78
N GLU A 93 2.30 9.94 -3.34
CA GLU A 93 0.86 9.63 -3.41
C GLU A 93 0.59 8.23 -3.98
N ASP A 94 1.26 7.88 -5.07
CA ASP A 94 1.15 6.57 -5.73
C ASP A 94 1.73 5.40 -4.90
N GLY A 95 2.42 5.67 -3.80
CA GLY A 95 3.16 4.66 -3.03
C GLY A 95 4.31 3.99 -3.79
N LYS A 96 4.73 4.56 -4.93
CA LYS A 96 5.79 4.00 -5.78
C LYS A 96 7.17 4.31 -5.23
N VAL A 97 8.04 3.31 -5.32
CA VAL A 97 9.45 3.40 -4.89
C VAL A 97 10.35 4.10 -5.93
N GLU A 98 9.82 4.44 -7.11
CA GLU A 98 10.59 5.00 -8.23
C GLU A 98 11.31 6.30 -7.88
N ALA A 99 10.61 7.27 -7.28
CA ALA A 99 11.23 8.52 -6.82
C ALA A 99 12.38 8.28 -5.83
N GLN A 100 12.27 7.23 -5.01
CA GLN A 100 13.35 6.84 -4.11
C GLN A 100 14.53 6.20 -4.83
N LEU A 101 14.30 5.46 -5.91
CA LEU A 101 15.36 4.88 -6.73
C LEU A 101 16.10 5.96 -7.51
N ASP A 102 15.39 6.93 -8.07
CA ASP A 102 15.96 8.02 -8.86
C ASP A 102 16.91 8.90 -8.04
N ASP A 103 16.64 9.11 -6.75
CA ASP A 103 17.57 9.81 -5.84
C ASP A 103 18.76 8.90 -5.44
N ARG A 104 18.49 7.60 -5.18
CA ARG A 104 19.49 6.69 -4.60
C ARG A 104 20.49 6.12 -5.60
N VAL A 105 20.07 5.79 -6.81
CA VAL A 105 20.95 5.23 -7.85
C VAL A 105 22.12 6.17 -8.16
N PRO A 106 21.93 7.46 -8.50
CA PRO A 106 23.04 8.36 -8.79
C PRO A 106 23.92 8.60 -7.56
N ALA A 107 23.36 8.72 -6.36
CA ALA A 107 24.14 8.87 -5.13
C ALA A 107 25.03 7.65 -4.86
N THR A 108 24.47 6.44 -5.04
CA THR A 108 25.20 5.18 -4.87
C THR A 108 26.29 5.01 -5.93
N THR A 109 25.99 5.38 -7.18
CA THR A 109 26.95 5.34 -8.29
C THR A 109 28.13 6.28 -8.04
N LYS A 110 27.88 7.51 -7.57
CA LYS A 110 28.93 8.46 -7.17
C LYS A 110 29.82 7.89 -6.05
N LEU A 111 29.21 7.34 -5.01
CA LEU A 111 29.92 6.65 -3.91
C LEU A 111 30.76 5.47 -4.40
N TYR A 112 30.22 4.66 -5.31
CA TYR A 112 30.95 3.54 -5.87
C TYR A 112 32.20 4.02 -6.62
N PHE A 113 32.08 5.02 -7.50
CA PHE A 113 33.21 5.54 -8.25
C PHE A 113 34.28 6.18 -7.36
N SER A 114 33.89 6.90 -6.30
CA SER A 114 34.87 7.47 -5.35
C SER A 114 35.64 6.37 -4.62
N LEU A 115 34.95 5.31 -4.16
CA LEU A 115 35.57 4.16 -3.50
C LEU A 115 36.41 3.32 -4.45
N ASN A 116 35.99 3.20 -5.71
CA ASN A 116 36.71 2.42 -6.72
C ASN A 116 38.11 2.99 -6.96
N ARG A 117 38.22 4.32 -7.09
CA ARG A 117 39.51 5.00 -7.27
C ARG A 117 40.41 4.88 -6.04
N GLN A 118 39.85 5.01 -4.84
CA GLN A 118 40.63 5.11 -3.61
C GLN A 118 40.99 3.74 -3.01
N ILE A 119 40.12 2.74 -3.15
CA ILE A 119 40.18 1.49 -2.39
C ILE A 119 40.26 0.29 -3.34
N PHE A 120 39.27 0.11 -4.22
CA PHE A 120 39.15 -1.14 -4.98
C PHE A 120 40.25 -1.29 -6.05
N ASN A 121 40.64 -0.22 -6.72
CA ASN A 121 41.72 -0.23 -7.72
C ASN A 121 43.15 -0.25 -7.12
N LYS A 122 43.32 -0.09 -5.80
CA LYS A 122 44.66 -0.09 -5.20
C LYS A 122 45.19 -1.51 -5.05
N LYS A 123 46.34 -1.80 -5.67
CA LYS A 123 47.04 -3.10 -5.54
C LYS A 123 47.57 -3.37 -4.12
N LYS A 124 47.84 -2.31 -3.34
CA LYS A 124 48.39 -2.41 -1.97
C LYS A 124 47.41 -2.91 -0.92
N LEU A 125 46.12 -3.02 -1.24
CA LEU A 125 45.09 -3.46 -0.29
C LEU A 125 44.75 -4.92 -0.51
N TYR A 126 44.72 -5.69 0.58
CA TYR A 126 44.32 -7.08 0.56
C TYR A 126 42.84 -7.23 0.19
N THR A 127 42.53 -8.30 -0.56
CA THR A 127 41.17 -8.59 -1.07
C THR A 127 40.13 -8.63 0.05
N ARG A 128 40.44 -9.24 1.20
CA ARG A 128 39.50 -9.32 2.33
C ARG A 128 39.14 -7.95 2.90
N THR A 129 40.08 -7.00 2.90
CA THR A 129 39.83 -5.62 3.34
C THR A 129 38.90 -4.92 2.36
N LYS A 130 39.13 -5.10 1.05
CA LYS A 130 38.25 -4.58 -0.01
C LYS A 130 36.84 -5.15 0.13
N THR A 131 36.70 -6.46 0.31
CA THR A 131 35.40 -7.14 0.49
C THR A 131 34.67 -6.65 1.74
N ARG A 132 35.38 -6.48 2.87
CA ARG A 132 34.79 -5.93 4.10
C ARG A 132 34.28 -4.50 3.90
N MET A 133 35.09 -3.63 3.29
CA MET A 133 34.69 -2.25 3.01
C MET A 133 33.49 -2.17 2.07
N PHE A 134 33.48 -3.00 1.02
CA PHE A 134 32.33 -3.12 0.13
C PHE A 134 31.06 -3.54 0.89
N ASN A 135 31.16 -4.58 1.72
CA ASN A 135 30.02 -5.05 2.52
C ASN A 135 29.54 -4.00 3.52
N VAL A 136 30.45 -3.27 4.18
CA VAL A 136 30.05 -2.24 5.15
C VAL A 136 29.40 -1.04 4.47
N LEU A 137 29.95 -0.55 3.37
CA LEU A 137 29.52 0.72 2.77
C LEU A 137 28.40 0.52 1.74
N TYR A 138 28.57 -0.44 0.83
CA TYR A 138 27.65 -0.66 -0.28
C TYR A 138 26.42 -1.48 0.14
N VAL A 139 26.61 -2.56 0.91
CA VAL A 139 25.47 -3.39 1.35
C VAL A 139 24.61 -2.67 2.40
N SER A 140 25.19 -1.81 3.25
CA SER A 140 24.42 -0.98 4.17
C SER A 140 23.59 0.10 3.47
N ALA A 141 24.11 0.68 2.38
CA ALA A 141 23.35 1.58 1.51
C ALA A 141 22.20 0.83 0.81
N ARG A 142 22.43 -0.41 0.35
CA ARG A 142 21.43 -1.26 -0.30
C ARG A 142 20.33 -1.76 0.65
N LYS A 143 20.67 -2.22 1.86
CA LYS A 143 19.71 -2.80 2.82
C LYS A 143 18.65 -1.80 3.29
N ARG A 144 18.98 -0.50 3.37
CA ARG A 144 18.01 0.56 3.70
C ARG A 144 16.88 0.72 2.67
N GLY A 145 17.07 0.26 1.42
CA GLY A 145 15.98 0.18 0.43
C GLY A 145 15.16 -1.11 0.49
N ARG A 146 15.72 -2.19 1.07
CA ARG A 146 15.02 -3.48 1.19
C ARG A 146 13.93 -3.44 2.26
N LEU A 147 14.13 -2.70 3.35
CA LEU A 147 13.16 -2.53 4.44
C LEU A 147 11.82 -1.93 4.00
N VAL A 148 11.81 -1.12 2.93
CA VAL A 148 10.59 -0.49 2.40
C VAL A 148 9.71 -1.53 1.69
N ARG A 149 10.33 -2.40 0.86
CA ARG A 149 9.61 -3.43 0.10
C ARG A 149 9.00 -4.53 0.98
N THR A 150 9.64 -4.89 2.09
CA THR A 150 9.14 -5.96 2.97
C THR A 150 7.85 -5.52 3.67
N ARG A 151 7.78 -4.27 4.15
CA ARG A 151 6.56 -3.71 4.76
C ARG A 151 5.41 -3.57 3.77
N GLU A 152 5.69 -3.20 2.51
CA GLU A 152 4.65 -3.15 1.46
C GLU A 152 4.07 -4.53 1.14
N GLN A 153 4.89 -5.58 1.16
CA GLN A 153 4.41 -6.95 0.95
C GLN A 153 3.65 -7.49 2.16
N GLU A 154 4.10 -7.20 3.38
CA GLU A 154 3.40 -7.55 4.62
C GLU A 154 2.02 -6.89 4.70
N HIS A 155 1.89 -5.61 4.32
CA HIS A 155 0.59 -4.92 4.27
C HIS A 155 -0.36 -5.46 3.18
N ARG A 156 0.16 -6.01 2.08
CA ARG A 156 -0.66 -6.68 1.06
C ARG A 156 -1.10 -8.08 1.46
N GLN A 157 -0.30 -8.80 2.26
CA GLN A 157 -0.66 -10.13 2.77
C GLN A 157 -1.57 -10.07 4.00
N ALA A 158 -1.63 -8.92 4.69
CA ALA A 158 -2.51 -8.67 5.83
C ALA A 158 -3.90 -8.10 5.44
N ARG A 159 -4.22 -8.01 4.15
CA ARG A 159 -5.55 -7.68 3.59
C ARG A 159 -6.15 -8.91 2.93
#